data_AF-A0A959SZV7-F1
#
_entry.id   AF-A0A959SZV7-F1
#
_cell.length_a   1.000
_cell.length_b   1.000
_cell.length_c   1.000
_cell.angle_alpha   90.00
_cell.angle_beta   90.00
_cell.angle_gamma   90.00
#
_symmetry.space_group_name_H-M   'P 1'
#
loop_
_entity.id
_entity.type
_entity.pdbx_description
1 polymer ?
#
loop_
_entity_poly.entity_id
_entity_poly.type
_entity_poly.pdbx_seq_one_letter_code
_entity_poly.pdbx_strand_id
1 'polypeptide(L)'
;MTTYLIKKLDGKTYHFRVTVAKNGYEVVEGQFYKWISKTFYGTGKHINNATLIDQQKVDFEAEKLINEKIKDGYIKQRFIETKENTYDVYDKAKYHFDGEFPEELEEFQGYIHTGMFINWLIDNDLMDKIFFEDCIDEINSVKQRKMTGSQFYESQMDGAFLIEEVSELGNRFALEYFDFDTGQYLSDYEATLSNGLPTMYHVADTWDNYRKLRAVIDKRFAHWKNQKIKKPFWKIW
;
A
#
# COMPACT_ATOMS: atom_id res chain seq x y z
N MET A 1 24.97 3.88 10.42
CA MET A 1 25.27 4.00 8.97
C MET A 1 24.16 3.32 8.19
N THR A 2 23.71 3.88 7.07
CA THR A 2 22.68 3.24 6.22
C THR A 2 23.24 2.88 4.86
N THR A 3 23.03 1.65 4.42
CA THR A 3 23.33 1.17 3.06
C THR A 3 22.03 0.74 2.39
N TYR A 4 21.82 1.18 1.15
CA TYR A 4 20.64 0.83 0.36
C TYR A 4 21.07 0.20 -0.97
N LEU A 5 20.36 -0.86 -1.33
CA LEU A 5 20.64 -1.75 -2.43
C LEU A 5 19.35 -1.96 -3.22
N ILE A 6 19.43 -1.92 -4.55
CA ILE A 6 18.31 -2.27 -5.43
C ILE A 6 18.71 -3.37 -6.42
N LYS A 7 17.74 -4.20 -6.80
CA LYS A 7 17.88 -5.18 -7.88
C LYS A 7 16.67 -5.08 -8.80
N LYS A 8 16.90 -5.03 -10.11
CA LYS A 8 15.83 -5.11 -11.12
C LYS A 8 15.87 -6.50 -11.75
N LEU A 9 14.75 -7.21 -11.70
CA LEU A 9 14.62 -8.55 -12.24
C LEU A 9 13.19 -8.73 -12.74
N ASP A 10 13.02 -9.20 -13.98
CA ASP A 10 11.73 -9.46 -14.62
C ASP A 10 10.73 -8.29 -14.52
N GLY A 11 11.23 -7.07 -14.76
CA GLY A 11 10.43 -5.84 -14.70
C GLY A 11 10.13 -5.34 -13.27
N LYS A 12 10.43 -6.13 -12.24
CA LYS A 12 10.22 -5.79 -10.83
C LYS A 12 11.45 -5.11 -10.23
N THR A 13 11.22 -4.26 -9.24
CA THR A 13 12.28 -3.62 -8.44
C THR A 13 12.24 -4.15 -7.02
N TYR A 14 13.33 -4.78 -6.60
CA TYR A 14 13.56 -5.25 -5.25
C TYR A 14 14.49 -4.30 -4.53
N HIS A 15 14.27 -4.14 -3.22
CA HIS A 15 15.09 -3.27 -2.40
C HIS A 15 15.53 -3.95 -1.11
N PHE A 16 16.70 -3.54 -0.64
CA PHE A 16 17.29 -4.01 0.59
C PHE A 16 18.02 -2.84 1.25
N ARG A 17 17.70 -2.55 2.50
CA ARG A 17 18.25 -1.45 3.30
C ARG A 17 18.79 -2.04 4.60
N VAL A 18 20.01 -1.67 4.95
CA VAL A 18 20.58 -1.97 6.27
C VAL A 18 20.88 -0.66 6.96
N THR A 19 20.35 -0.46 8.16
CA THR A 19 20.64 0.68 9.03
C THR A 19 21.31 0.18 10.30
N VAL A 20 22.61 0.46 10.42
CA VAL A 20 23.42 0.07 11.57
C VAL A 20 23.36 1.12 12.68
N ALA A 21 23.09 0.66 13.90
CA ALA A 21 23.13 1.38 15.17
C ALA A 21 24.13 0.73 16.15
N LYS A 22 24.28 1.29 17.35
CA LYS A 22 25.28 0.81 18.35
C LYS A 22 24.99 -0.56 18.92
N ASN A 23 23.73 -0.91 19.08
CA ASN A 23 23.29 -2.17 19.68
C ASN A 23 22.73 -3.17 18.67
N GLY A 24 22.92 -2.94 17.37
CA GLY A 24 22.36 -3.81 16.34
C GLY A 24 22.20 -3.13 15.00
N TYR A 25 21.55 -3.81 14.07
CA TYR A 25 21.20 -3.27 12.77
C TYR A 25 19.78 -3.64 12.39
N GLU A 26 19.10 -2.73 11.69
CA GLU A 26 17.80 -2.98 11.06
C GLU A 26 18.02 -3.38 9.61
N VAL A 27 17.33 -4.42 9.16
CA VAL A 27 17.17 -4.79 7.76
C VAL A 27 15.75 -4.49 7.33
N VAL A 28 15.60 -3.78 6.22
CA VAL A 28 14.33 -3.61 5.51
C VAL A 28 14.49 -4.13 4.10
N GLU A 29 13.67 -5.09 3.69
CA GLU A 29 13.71 -5.64 2.34
C GLU A 29 12.32 -5.92 1.80
N GLY A 30 12.21 -5.97 0.48
CA GLY A 30 10.92 -6.15 -0.16
C GLY A 30 10.98 -5.94 -1.66
N GLN A 31 9.79 -5.90 -2.26
CA GLN A 31 9.59 -5.53 -3.65
C GLN A 31 8.73 -4.27 -3.69
N PHE A 32 9.07 -3.34 -4.59
CA PHE A 32 8.24 -2.15 -4.79
C PHE A 32 6.79 -2.54 -5.09
N TYR A 33 5.85 -1.81 -4.48
CA TYR A 33 4.41 -2.05 -4.60
C TYR A 33 3.94 -3.43 -4.08
N LYS A 34 4.71 -4.03 -3.16
CA LYS A 34 4.38 -5.29 -2.49
C LYS A 34 4.82 -5.21 -1.04
N TRP A 35 4.72 -6.33 -0.34
CA TRP A 35 5.15 -6.50 1.04
C TRP A 35 6.61 -6.09 1.30
N ILE A 36 6.83 -5.56 2.51
CA ILE A 36 8.12 -5.12 3.05
C ILE A 36 8.33 -5.79 4.41
N SER A 37 9.45 -6.48 4.60
CA SER A 37 9.90 -6.88 5.94
C SER A 37 10.68 -5.76 6.61
N LYS A 38 10.55 -5.69 7.93
CA LYS A 38 11.45 -4.95 8.80
C LYS A 38 11.91 -5.87 9.92
N THR A 39 13.21 -6.04 10.09
CA THR A 39 13.78 -6.94 11.11
C THR A 39 14.95 -6.27 11.80
N PHE A 40 14.97 -6.30 13.13
CA PHE A 40 16.07 -5.77 13.93
C PHE A 40 16.93 -6.91 14.50
N TYR A 41 18.23 -6.83 14.26
CA TYR A 41 19.23 -7.78 14.74
C TYR A 41 20.04 -7.11 15.84
N GLY A 42 19.63 -7.35 17.09
CA GLY A 42 20.24 -6.76 18.27
C GLY A 42 21.38 -7.59 18.86
N THR A 43 22.28 -6.93 19.59
CA THR A 43 23.33 -7.59 20.41
C THR A 43 22.80 -8.08 21.76
N GLY A 44 21.50 -7.89 22.05
CA GLY A 44 20.89 -8.15 23.36
C GLY A 44 21.22 -7.09 24.43
N LYS A 45 21.97 -6.04 24.08
CA LYS A 45 22.34 -4.96 24.99
C LYS A 45 21.54 -3.69 24.70
N HIS A 46 21.29 -2.91 25.75
CA HIS A 46 20.81 -1.54 25.59
C HIS A 46 21.87 -0.67 24.88
N ILE A 47 21.45 0.32 24.09
CA ILE A 47 22.35 1.14 23.26
C ILE A 47 23.45 1.86 24.06
N ASN A 48 23.13 2.24 25.29
CA ASN A 48 24.07 2.91 26.21
C ASN A 48 25.11 1.95 26.83
N ASN A 49 24.88 0.64 26.73
CA ASN A 49 25.73 -0.41 27.30
C ASN A 49 26.50 -1.18 26.23
N ALA A 50 26.30 -0.85 24.95
CA ALA A 50 27.01 -1.47 23.84
C ALA A 50 28.46 -0.96 23.79
N THR A 51 29.41 -1.90 23.76
CA THR A 51 30.84 -1.60 23.69
C THR A 51 31.31 -1.41 22.25
N LEU A 52 32.54 -0.93 22.07
CA LEU A 52 33.16 -0.84 20.75
C LEU A 52 33.28 -2.21 20.05
N ILE A 53 33.52 -3.28 20.81
CA ILE A 53 33.59 -4.66 20.29
C ILE A 53 32.21 -5.11 19.80
N ASP A 54 31.15 -4.73 20.51
CA ASP A 54 29.78 -5.02 20.08
C ASP A 54 29.47 -4.30 18.76
N GLN A 55 29.85 -3.02 18.64
CA GLN A 55 29.71 -2.26 17.40
C GLN A 55 30.47 -2.91 16.23
N GLN A 56 31.73 -3.32 16.43
CA GLN A 56 32.53 -3.95 15.38
C GLN A 56 31.90 -5.27 14.88
N LYS A 57 31.31 -6.05 15.78
CA LYS A 57 30.58 -7.27 15.41
C LYS A 57 29.31 -6.95 14.60
N VAL A 58 28.55 -5.94 15.03
CA VAL A 58 27.36 -5.45 14.32
C VAL A 58 27.74 -4.98 12.91
N ASP A 59 28.81 -4.19 12.79
CA ASP A 59 29.30 -3.69 11.50
C ASP A 59 29.71 -4.83 10.58
N PHE A 60 30.43 -5.83 11.11
CA PHE A 60 30.88 -7.01 10.35
C PHE A 60 29.71 -7.84 9.81
N GLU A 61 28.71 -8.14 10.63
CA GLU A 61 27.53 -8.91 10.20
C GLU A 61 26.69 -8.14 9.17
N ALA A 62 26.50 -6.84 9.38
CA ALA A 62 25.82 -5.98 8.41
C ALA A 62 26.56 -5.93 7.06
N GLU A 63 27.89 -5.80 7.08
CA GLU A 63 28.71 -5.80 5.86
C GLU A 63 28.67 -7.14 5.13
N LYS A 64 28.66 -8.26 5.86
CA LYS A 64 28.48 -9.60 5.29
C LYS A 64 27.17 -9.70 4.51
N LEU A 65 26.04 -9.29 5.09
CA LEU A 65 24.73 -9.30 4.42
C LEU A 65 24.71 -8.41 3.18
N ILE A 66 25.30 -7.20 3.26
CA ILE A 66 25.42 -6.29 2.12
C ILE A 66 26.20 -6.96 0.98
N ASN A 67 27.32 -7.61 1.29
CA ASN A 67 28.16 -8.27 0.29
C ASN A 67 27.47 -9.50 -0.33
N GLU A 68 26.67 -10.24 0.44
CA GLU A 68 25.82 -11.32 -0.08
C GLU A 68 24.79 -10.79 -1.08
N LYS A 69 24.04 -9.72 -0.74
CA LYS A 69 23.08 -9.12 -1.67
C LYS A 69 23.74 -8.56 -2.93
N ILE A 70 24.95 -8.00 -2.83
CA ILE A 70 25.71 -7.54 -4.00
C ILE A 70 26.08 -8.72 -4.91
N LYS A 71 26.51 -9.85 -4.34
CA LYS A 71 26.76 -11.08 -5.12
C LYS A 71 25.49 -11.59 -5.80
N ASP A 72 24.33 -11.39 -5.18
CA ASP A 72 23.02 -11.71 -5.75
C ASP A 72 22.53 -10.70 -6.81
N GLY A 73 23.37 -9.74 -7.20
CA GLY A 73 23.09 -8.78 -8.27
C GLY A 73 22.39 -7.49 -7.81
N TYR A 74 22.35 -7.22 -6.50
CA TYR A 74 21.94 -5.90 -6.02
C TYR A 74 23.05 -4.86 -6.21
N ILE A 75 22.65 -3.61 -6.45
CA ILE A 75 23.56 -2.49 -6.68
C ILE A 75 23.30 -1.42 -5.62
N LYS A 76 24.38 -0.87 -5.03
CA LYS A 76 24.29 0.23 -4.06
C LYS A 76 23.70 1.48 -4.72
N GLN A 77 22.76 2.10 -4.04
CA GLN A 77 22.12 3.33 -4.46
C GLN A 77 21.95 4.28 -3.28
N ARG A 78 21.76 5.57 -3.58
CA ARG A 78 21.28 6.51 -2.57
C ARG A 78 19.88 6.08 -2.13
N PHE A 79 19.66 5.98 -0.82
CA PHE A 79 18.31 5.79 -0.30
C PHE A 79 17.48 7.06 -0.52
N ILE A 80 16.36 6.90 -1.21
CA ILE A 80 15.30 7.90 -1.30
C ILE A 80 14.05 7.19 -0.82
N GLU A 81 13.48 7.69 0.28
CA GLU A 81 12.23 7.18 0.81
C GLU A 81 11.09 7.59 -0.12
N THR A 82 10.29 6.61 -0.54
CA THR A 82 9.13 6.82 -1.39
C THR A 82 8.02 5.87 -0.94
N LYS A 83 6.76 6.20 -1.23
CA LYS A 83 5.64 5.34 -0.79
C LYS A 83 5.75 3.92 -1.35
N GLU A 84 6.31 3.77 -2.56
CA GLU A 84 6.55 2.47 -3.19
C GLU A 84 7.46 1.53 -2.41
N ASN A 85 8.30 2.09 -1.53
CA ASN A 85 9.29 1.34 -0.74
C ASN A 85 9.08 1.42 0.77
N THR A 86 7.97 2.00 1.23
CA THR A 86 7.62 2.12 2.65
C THR A 86 6.20 1.76 3.03
N TYR A 87 5.23 1.82 2.11
CA TYR A 87 3.83 1.49 2.39
C TYR A 87 3.54 0.01 2.15
N ASP A 88 2.85 -0.62 3.09
CA ASP A 88 2.34 -1.99 3.02
C ASP A 88 0.81 -2.06 3.15
N VAL A 89 0.18 -1.03 3.72
CA VAL A 89 -1.26 -0.92 3.95
C VAL A 89 -1.79 0.41 3.40
N TYR A 90 -2.92 0.36 2.69
CA TYR A 90 -3.66 1.55 2.28
C TYR A 90 -4.66 2.00 3.35
N ASP A 91 -5.44 1.05 3.86
CA ASP A 91 -6.49 1.31 4.83
C ASP A 91 -6.76 0.05 5.67
N LYS A 92 -7.32 0.23 6.86
CA LYS A 92 -7.99 -0.85 7.59
C LYS A 92 -9.32 -0.33 8.11
N ALA A 93 -10.39 -1.08 7.90
CA ALA A 93 -11.74 -0.75 8.37
C ALA A 93 -11.74 -0.37 9.86
N LYS A 94 -10.97 -1.10 10.67
CA LYS A 94 -10.81 -0.83 12.11
C LYS A 94 -10.26 0.56 12.47
N TYR A 95 -9.56 1.24 11.56
CA TYR A 95 -9.08 2.60 11.80
C TYR A 95 -10.23 3.62 11.87
N HIS A 96 -11.41 3.24 11.40
CA HIS A 96 -12.58 4.13 11.33
C HIS A 96 -13.51 4.00 12.54
N PHE A 97 -13.42 2.92 13.32
CA PHE A 97 -14.34 2.67 14.43
C PHE A 97 -13.95 3.41 15.71
N ASP A 98 -12.64 3.65 15.89
CA ASP A 98 -12.09 4.35 17.04
C ASP A 98 -12.09 5.87 16.76
N GLY A 99 -13.05 6.62 17.31
CA GLY A 99 -13.06 8.10 17.23
C GLY A 99 -14.44 8.71 17.03
N GLU A 100 -14.58 9.55 16.00
CA GLU A 100 -15.84 10.24 15.64
C GLU A 100 -16.78 9.37 14.77
N PHE A 101 -16.65 8.05 14.84
CA PHE A 101 -17.58 7.15 14.18
C PHE A 101 -18.97 7.28 14.82
N PRO A 102 -20.05 7.49 14.03
CA PRO A 102 -21.38 7.66 14.62
C PRO A 102 -21.84 6.39 15.34
N GLU A 103 -22.16 6.52 16.64
CA GLU A 103 -22.53 5.39 17.52
C GLU A 103 -23.80 4.65 17.06
N GLU A 104 -24.65 5.30 16.27
CA GLU A 104 -25.88 4.73 15.72
C GLU A 104 -25.66 3.86 14.48
N LEU A 105 -24.48 3.90 13.87
CA LEU A 105 -24.18 3.15 12.65
C LEU A 105 -23.54 1.80 12.97
N GLU A 106 -23.87 0.80 12.14
CA GLU A 106 -23.18 -0.49 12.17
C GLU A 106 -21.74 -0.33 11.68
N GLU A 107 -20.81 -1.13 12.22
CA GLU A 107 -19.39 -1.12 11.81
C GLU A 107 -19.20 -1.29 10.29
N PHE A 108 -20.12 -2.01 9.63
CA PHE A 108 -20.13 -2.16 8.17
C PHE A 108 -20.03 -0.81 7.42
N GLN A 109 -20.56 0.28 7.97
CA GLN A 109 -20.48 1.61 7.35
C GLN A 109 -19.03 2.11 7.21
N GLY A 110 -18.10 1.66 8.05
CA GLY A 110 -16.67 1.98 7.94
C GLY A 110 -15.96 1.25 6.79
N TYR A 111 -16.61 0.28 6.14
CA TYR A 111 -16.04 -0.42 4.98
C TYR A 111 -16.38 0.27 3.66
N ILE A 112 -17.36 1.17 3.62
CA ILE A 112 -17.99 1.60 2.37
C ILE A 112 -17.08 2.47 1.51
N HIS A 113 -16.43 3.48 2.08
CA HIS A 113 -15.57 4.37 1.30
C HIS A 113 -14.40 3.60 0.71
N THR A 114 -13.71 2.74 1.46
CA THR A 114 -12.64 1.91 0.90
C THR A 114 -13.17 0.85 -0.06
N GLY A 115 -14.28 0.20 0.29
CA GLY A 115 -14.96 -0.82 -0.50
C GLY A 115 -15.37 -0.34 -1.88
N MET A 116 -15.86 0.90 -2.02
CA MET A 116 -16.19 1.47 -3.33
C MET A 116 -14.96 1.68 -4.22
N PHE A 117 -13.79 1.99 -3.64
CA PHE A 117 -12.53 2.05 -4.40
C PHE A 117 -12.05 0.67 -4.82
N ILE A 118 -12.15 -0.32 -3.93
CA ILE A 118 -11.83 -1.73 -4.24
C ILE A 118 -12.73 -2.25 -5.37
N ASN A 119 -14.02 -1.94 -5.33
CA ASN A 119 -14.96 -2.26 -6.42
C ASN A 119 -14.47 -1.70 -7.76
N TRP A 120 -13.99 -0.45 -7.75
CA TRP A 120 -13.43 0.18 -8.95
C TRP A 120 -12.16 -0.50 -9.45
N LEU A 121 -11.27 -0.94 -8.55
CA LEU A 121 -10.08 -1.71 -8.92
C LEU A 121 -10.45 -3.06 -9.55
N ILE A 122 -11.44 -3.76 -8.99
CA ILE A 122 -11.97 -5.02 -9.52
C ILE A 122 -12.58 -4.83 -10.92
N ASP A 123 -13.41 -3.81 -11.11
CA ASP A 123 -14.04 -3.48 -12.40
C ASP A 123 -13.03 -3.15 -13.50
N ASN A 124 -11.83 -2.69 -13.14
CA ASN A 124 -10.78 -2.27 -14.06
C ASN A 124 -9.63 -3.28 -14.19
N ASP A 125 -9.77 -4.49 -13.64
CA ASP A 125 -8.75 -5.53 -13.65
C ASP A 125 -7.40 -5.07 -13.05
N LEU A 126 -7.47 -4.30 -11.96
CA LEU A 126 -6.30 -3.70 -11.28
C LEU A 126 -5.89 -4.42 -9.98
N MET A 127 -6.47 -5.58 -9.66
CA MET A 127 -6.07 -6.43 -8.54
C MET A 127 -4.80 -7.25 -8.87
N ASP A 128 -4.03 -7.64 -7.86
CA ASP A 128 -2.88 -8.54 -8.05
C ASP A 128 -3.34 -9.91 -8.55
N LYS A 129 -2.57 -10.53 -9.43
CA LYS A 129 -2.96 -11.77 -10.11
C LYS A 129 -3.06 -12.95 -9.14
N ILE A 130 -2.16 -13.04 -8.16
CA ILE A 130 -2.17 -14.16 -7.20
C ILE A 130 -3.37 -14.02 -6.28
N PHE A 131 -3.56 -12.81 -5.72
CA PHE A 131 -4.74 -12.50 -4.93
C PHE A 131 -6.04 -12.77 -5.70
N PHE A 132 -6.11 -12.35 -6.96
CA PHE A 132 -7.26 -12.58 -7.84
C PHE A 132 -7.57 -14.07 -8.05
N GLU A 133 -6.54 -14.93 -8.14
CA GLU A 133 -6.74 -16.38 -8.28
C GLU A 133 -7.35 -17.01 -7.03
N ASP A 134 -7.02 -16.49 -5.84
CA ASP A 134 -7.52 -17.00 -4.55
C ASP A 134 -8.99 -16.63 -4.26
N CYS A 135 -9.51 -15.55 -4.86
CA CYS A 135 -10.88 -15.02 -4.63
C CYS A 135 -11.69 -14.83 -5.91
N ILE A 136 -11.45 -15.67 -6.92
CA ILE A 136 -12.01 -15.51 -8.27
C ILE A 136 -13.55 -15.49 -8.30
N ASP A 137 -14.21 -16.29 -7.47
CA ASP A 137 -15.67 -16.42 -7.45
C ASP A 137 -16.33 -15.18 -6.85
N GLU A 138 -15.74 -14.61 -5.81
CA GLU A 138 -16.18 -13.38 -5.15
C GLU A 138 -15.92 -12.17 -6.04
N ILE A 139 -14.76 -12.11 -6.70
CA ILE A 139 -14.48 -11.09 -7.72
C ILE A 139 -15.52 -11.14 -8.84
N ASN A 140 -15.85 -12.34 -9.34
CA ASN A 140 -16.89 -12.51 -10.35
C ASN A 140 -18.26 -12.07 -9.83
N SER A 141 -18.56 -12.30 -8.55
CA SER A 141 -19.77 -11.83 -7.89
C SER A 141 -19.84 -10.30 -7.82
N VAL A 142 -18.71 -9.63 -7.55
CA VAL A 142 -18.60 -8.16 -7.61
C VAL A 142 -18.84 -7.63 -9.01
N LYS A 143 -18.19 -8.21 -10.02
CA LYS A 143 -18.37 -7.85 -11.44
C LYS A 143 -19.81 -8.05 -11.91
N GLN A 144 -20.49 -9.08 -11.41
CA GLN A 144 -21.90 -9.38 -11.71
C GLN A 144 -22.91 -8.59 -10.86
N ARG A 145 -22.42 -7.70 -9.99
CA ARG A 145 -23.25 -6.86 -9.10
C ARG A 145 -24.05 -7.64 -8.04
N LYS A 146 -23.59 -8.85 -7.71
CA LYS A 146 -24.17 -9.71 -6.66
C LYS A 146 -23.57 -9.45 -5.28
N MET A 147 -22.37 -8.89 -5.25
CA MET A 147 -21.61 -8.49 -4.06
C MET A 147 -21.05 -7.09 -4.29
N THR A 148 -21.07 -6.20 -3.30
CA THR A 148 -20.42 -4.89 -3.41
C THR A 148 -18.93 -5.01 -3.08
N GLY A 149 -18.13 -4.00 -3.46
CA GLY A 149 -16.73 -3.99 -3.03
C GLY A 149 -16.58 -3.82 -1.51
N SER A 150 -17.55 -3.21 -0.83
CA SER A 150 -17.58 -3.09 0.64
C SER A 150 -17.78 -4.45 1.31
N GLN A 151 -18.70 -5.27 0.80
CA GLN A 151 -18.87 -6.65 1.22
C GLN A 151 -17.64 -7.51 0.93
N PHE A 152 -17.05 -7.35 -0.25
CA PHE A 152 -15.80 -8.04 -0.60
C PHE A 152 -14.66 -7.66 0.36
N TYR A 153 -14.53 -6.37 0.67
CA TYR A 153 -13.51 -5.85 1.59
C TYR A 153 -13.66 -6.43 3.00
N GLU A 154 -14.90 -6.51 3.49
CA GLU A 154 -15.20 -7.14 4.77
C GLU A 154 -14.91 -8.65 4.75
N SER A 155 -15.42 -9.38 3.75
CA SER A 155 -15.45 -10.84 3.80
C SER A 155 -14.22 -11.52 3.24
N GLN A 156 -13.46 -10.89 2.34
CA GLN A 156 -12.33 -11.51 1.62
C GLN A 156 -10.97 -10.89 1.97
N MET A 157 -10.97 -9.67 2.51
CA MET A 157 -9.76 -8.92 2.85
C MET A 157 -9.67 -8.65 4.35
N ASP A 158 -10.58 -9.20 5.15
CA ASP A 158 -10.69 -9.01 6.61
C ASP A 158 -10.62 -7.53 7.04
N GLY A 159 -11.15 -6.64 6.19
CA GLY A 159 -11.10 -5.19 6.42
C GLY A 159 -9.69 -4.61 6.46
N ALA A 160 -8.69 -5.21 5.81
CA ALA A 160 -7.35 -4.68 5.67
C ALA A 160 -6.95 -4.59 4.19
N PHE A 161 -6.91 -3.37 3.64
CA PHE A 161 -6.57 -3.16 2.24
C PHE A 161 -5.06 -2.99 2.10
N LEU A 162 -4.39 -4.04 1.62
CA LEU A 162 -2.94 -4.15 1.54
C LEU A 162 -2.43 -3.79 0.14
N ILE A 163 -1.20 -3.29 0.07
CA ILE A 163 -0.58 -2.91 -1.20
C ILE A 163 -0.39 -4.12 -2.13
N GLU A 164 -0.19 -5.32 -1.57
CA GLU A 164 0.13 -6.53 -2.31
C GLU A 164 -1.07 -7.17 -3.02
N GLU A 165 -2.29 -6.77 -2.65
CA GLU A 165 -3.55 -7.23 -3.24
C GLU A 165 -3.89 -6.49 -4.53
N VAL A 166 -3.12 -5.45 -4.85
CA VAL A 166 -3.32 -4.59 -6.02
C VAL A 166 -2.18 -4.81 -7.02
N SER A 167 -2.52 -4.79 -8.30
CA SER A 167 -1.53 -4.84 -9.39
C SER A 167 -0.57 -3.66 -9.32
N GLU A 168 0.60 -3.77 -9.95
CA GLU A 168 1.55 -2.66 -10.03
C GLU A 168 0.94 -1.40 -10.66
N LEU A 169 0.13 -1.56 -11.71
CA LEU A 169 -0.55 -0.42 -12.36
C LEU A 169 -1.57 0.22 -11.42
N GLY A 170 -2.34 -0.60 -10.70
CA GLY A 170 -3.28 -0.12 -9.68
C GLY A 170 -2.56 0.65 -8.58
N ASN A 171 -1.47 0.09 -8.04
CA ASN A 171 -0.69 0.72 -6.97
C ASN A 171 -0.07 2.05 -7.37
N ARG A 172 0.44 2.16 -8.60
CA ARG A 172 0.97 3.41 -9.14
C ARG A 172 -0.07 4.54 -9.17
N PHE A 173 -1.35 4.21 -9.32
CA PHE A 173 -2.44 5.18 -9.23
C PHE A 173 -2.92 5.38 -7.79
N ALA A 174 -3.16 4.29 -7.06
CA ALA A 174 -3.72 4.30 -5.71
C ALA A 174 -2.82 5.06 -4.72
N LEU A 175 -1.49 4.89 -4.75
CA LEU A 175 -0.58 5.62 -3.86
C LEU A 175 -0.62 7.16 -4.02
N GLU A 176 -1.02 7.65 -5.20
CA GLU A 176 -1.18 9.09 -5.48
C GLU A 176 -2.61 9.57 -5.22
N TYR A 177 -3.61 8.72 -5.47
CA TYR A 177 -5.02 9.14 -5.46
C TYR A 177 -5.78 8.74 -4.19
N PHE A 178 -5.62 7.49 -3.72
CA PHE A 178 -6.39 6.90 -2.62
C PHE A 178 -5.92 7.34 -1.23
N ASP A 179 -4.64 7.69 -1.10
CA ASP A 179 -4.04 8.12 0.17
C ASP A 179 -4.88 9.20 0.89
N PHE A 180 -5.27 8.95 2.14
CA PHE A 180 -6.18 9.84 2.87
C PHE A 180 -5.53 11.15 3.32
N ASP A 181 -4.20 11.20 3.47
CA ASP A 181 -3.49 12.40 3.92
C ASP A 181 -3.18 13.37 2.77
N THR A 182 -2.85 12.82 1.60
CA THR A 182 -2.25 13.57 0.48
C THR A 182 -2.97 13.36 -0.86
N GLY A 183 -3.82 12.34 -0.94
CA GLY A 183 -4.61 12.02 -2.13
C GLY A 183 -5.87 12.85 -2.25
N GLN A 184 -6.69 12.52 -3.25
CA GLN A 184 -7.94 13.23 -3.57
C GLN A 184 -9.18 12.36 -3.44
N TYR A 185 -9.00 11.06 -3.19
CA TYR A 185 -10.10 10.11 -3.16
C TYR A 185 -11.18 10.48 -2.15
N LEU A 186 -10.79 10.78 -0.91
CA LEU A 186 -11.76 11.06 0.14
C LEU A 186 -12.55 12.35 -0.16
N SER A 187 -11.88 13.40 -0.63
CA SER A 187 -12.57 14.64 -1.05
C SER A 187 -13.52 14.40 -2.22
N ASP A 188 -13.14 13.57 -3.21
CA ASP A 188 -14.01 13.21 -4.32
C ASP A 188 -15.19 12.35 -3.86
N TYR A 189 -14.97 11.44 -2.91
CA TYR A 189 -16.01 10.62 -2.28
C TYR A 189 -17.04 11.50 -1.58
N GLU A 190 -16.60 12.37 -0.67
CA GLU A 190 -17.46 13.25 0.10
C GLU A 190 -18.25 14.22 -0.78
N ALA A 191 -17.58 14.88 -1.73
CA ALA A 191 -18.22 15.81 -2.65
C ALA A 191 -19.26 15.14 -3.55
N THR A 192 -19.07 13.85 -3.85
CA THR A 192 -19.98 13.10 -4.76
C THR A 192 -21.15 12.47 -4.01
N LEU A 193 -20.92 11.95 -2.79
CA LEU A 193 -21.85 11.03 -2.13
C LEU A 193 -22.35 11.53 -0.77
N SER A 194 -21.60 12.37 -0.07
CA SER A 194 -21.92 12.77 1.30
C SER A 194 -22.75 14.04 1.41
N ASN A 195 -23.04 14.70 0.29
CA ASN A 195 -23.85 15.93 0.29
C ASN A 195 -25.25 15.68 0.88
N GLY A 196 -25.59 16.41 1.93
CA GLY A 196 -26.87 16.28 2.65
C GLY A 196 -26.91 15.12 3.65
N LEU A 197 -25.79 14.45 3.90
CA LEU A 197 -25.65 13.43 4.94
C LEU A 197 -24.93 13.99 6.18
N PRO A 198 -25.20 13.48 7.39
CA PRO A 198 -24.54 13.94 8.60
C PRO A 198 -23.02 13.77 8.57
N THR A 199 -22.54 12.63 8.06
CA THR A 199 -21.12 12.31 7.93
C THR A 199 -20.86 11.50 6.65
N MET A 200 -19.59 11.31 6.29
CA MET A 200 -19.20 10.41 5.19
C MET A 200 -19.65 8.96 5.42
N TYR A 201 -19.77 8.51 6.66
CA TYR A 201 -20.18 7.15 7.03
C TYR A 201 -21.68 6.89 6.82
N HIS A 202 -22.48 7.91 6.55
CA HIS A 202 -23.91 7.74 6.25
C HIS A 202 -24.19 7.38 4.79
N VAL A 203 -23.17 7.32 3.94
CA VAL A 203 -23.32 6.93 2.54
C VAL A 203 -23.73 5.46 2.48
N ALA A 204 -24.84 5.18 1.79
CA ALA A 204 -25.32 3.81 1.62
C ALA A 204 -24.49 3.02 0.59
N ASP A 205 -24.25 1.74 0.88
CA ASP A 205 -23.56 0.80 -0.01
C ASP A 205 -24.46 0.35 -1.16
N THR A 206 -24.59 1.21 -2.18
CA THR A 206 -25.48 0.97 -3.32
C THR A 206 -24.75 1.10 -4.65
N TRP A 207 -25.24 0.37 -5.65
CA TRP A 207 -24.72 0.47 -7.01
C TRP A 207 -24.90 1.86 -7.62
N ASP A 208 -25.90 2.62 -7.20
CA ASP A 208 -26.10 4.00 -7.66
C ASP A 208 -25.02 4.94 -7.14
N ASN A 209 -24.64 4.81 -5.87
CA ASN A 209 -23.53 5.57 -5.30
C ASN A 209 -22.20 5.15 -5.94
N TYR A 210 -21.96 3.85 -6.09
CA TYR A 210 -20.78 3.36 -6.79
C TYR A 210 -20.69 3.90 -8.23
N ARG A 211 -21.79 3.89 -9.01
CA ARG A 211 -21.80 4.42 -10.38
C ARG A 211 -21.43 5.91 -10.45
N LYS A 212 -21.91 6.72 -9.52
CA LYS A 212 -21.57 8.16 -9.44
C LYS A 212 -20.08 8.34 -9.14
N LEU A 213 -19.57 7.64 -8.13
CA LEU A 213 -18.17 7.76 -7.73
C LEU A 213 -17.22 7.20 -8.79
N ARG A 214 -17.54 6.05 -9.38
CA ARG A 214 -16.79 5.45 -10.49
C ARG A 214 -16.54 6.46 -11.61
N ALA A 215 -17.55 7.24 -12.00
CA ALA A 215 -17.38 8.24 -13.06
C ALA A 215 -16.35 9.34 -12.71
N VAL A 216 -16.14 9.61 -11.42
CA VAL A 216 -15.11 10.53 -10.94
C VAL A 216 -13.74 9.83 -10.96
N ILE A 217 -13.65 8.62 -10.41
CA ILE A 217 -12.39 7.85 -10.38
C ILE A 217 -11.89 7.57 -11.81
N ASP A 218 -12.77 7.21 -12.75
CA ASP A 218 -12.44 7.00 -14.17
C ASP A 218 -11.77 8.24 -14.79
N LYS A 219 -12.28 9.45 -14.48
CA LYS A 219 -11.68 10.71 -14.94
C LYS A 219 -10.31 10.94 -14.31
N ARG A 220 -10.18 10.72 -13.00
CA ARG A 220 -8.89 10.85 -12.26
C ARG A 220 -7.84 9.91 -12.83
N PHE A 221 -8.21 8.66 -13.06
CA PHE A 221 -7.34 7.64 -13.62
C PHE A 221 -6.91 7.95 -15.05
N ALA A 222 -7.84 8.35 -15.91
CA ALA A 222 -7.53 8.75 -17.29
C ALA A 222 -6.61 9.97 -17.33
N HIS A 223 -6.86 10.97 -16.47
CA HIS A 223 -6.01 12.15 -16.35
C HIS A 223 -4.60 11.77 -15.88
N TRP A 224 -4.49 10.96 -14.84
CA TRP A 224 -3.23 10.43 -14.32
C TRP A 224 -2.43 9.68 -15.40
N LYS A 225 -3.07 8.72 -16.10
CA LYS A 225 -2.44 8.00 -17.24
C LYS A 225 -1.88 8.96 -18.28
N ASN A 226 -2.66 9.97 -18.68
CA ASN A 226 -2.25 10.97 -19.67
C ASN A 226 -1.06 11.83 -19.21
N GLN A 227 -0.97 12.15 -17.92
CA GLN A 227 0.20 12.86 -17.38
C GLN A 227 1.47 12.00 -17.41
N LYS A 228 1.37 10.72 -17.02
CA LYS A 228 2.51 9.78 -17.01
C LYS A 228 2.99 9.43 -18.43
N ILE A 229 2.09 9.40 -19.42
CA ILE A 229 2.48 9.23 -20.84
C ILE A 229 3.25 10.46 -21.35
N LYS A 230 2.87 11.68 -20.94
CA LYS A 230 3.56 12.92 -21.35
C LYS A 230 4.92 13.13 -20.65
N LYS A 231 5.13 12.51 -19.49
CA LYS A 231 6.41 12.49 -18.76
C LYS A 231 6.87 11.04 -18.62
N PRO A 232 7.53 10.46 -19.63
CA PRO A 232 7.91 9.06 -19.57
C PRO A 232 8.74 8.78 -18.32
N PHE A 233 8.48 7.64 -17.67
CA PHE A 233 9.11 7.27 -16.39
C PHE A 233 10.65 7.16 -16.47
N TRP A 234 11.23 7.05 -17.67
CA TRP A 234 12.68 7.10 -17.91
C TRP A 234 13.28 8.52 -17.95
N LYS A 235 12.46 9.58 -17.80
CA LYS A 235 12.93 10.97 -17.67
C LYS A 235 12.96 11.49 -16.23
N ILE A 236 12.64 10.66 -15.24
CA ILE A 236 12.66 11.03 -13.82
C ILE A 236 13.42 9.97 -13.01
N TRP A 237 14.60 9.52 -13.47
CA TRP A 237 15.63 8.85 -12.66
C TRP A 237 16.98 9.06 -13.34
#